data_AF-A0A9P7RWY2-F1
#
_entry.id   AF-A0A9P7RWY2-F1
#
_cell.length_a   1.000
_cell.length_b   1.000
_cell.length_c   1.000
_cell.angle_alpha   90.00
_cell.angle_beta   90.00
_cell.angle_gamma   90.00
#
_symmetry.space_group_name_H-M   'P 1'
#
loop_
_entity.id
_entity.type
_entity.pdbx_description
1 polymer ?
#
loop_
_entity_poly.entity_id
_entity_poly.type
_entity_poly.pdbx_seq_one_letter_code
_entity_poly.pdbx_strand_id
1 'polypeptide(L)'
;MDQENRQLAAQVKAAGGDLAKLKITPSDVDLDTQISETRDAIAKRLALLQPLRTGSELVSAENLAQVDAEWTKWRAEWIRRRKIFMSFWHLITDTLSPQDAETLSGDLGIEFDTAEHVSVENGPLCANSNPMKRKR
;
A
#
# COMPACT_ATOMS: atom_id res chain seq x y z
N MET A 1 2.68 -65.05 36.91
CA MET A 1 1.29 -64.56 36.79
C MET A 1 1.19 -63.04 36.97
N ASP A 2 1.55 -62.45 38.11
CA ASP A 2 1.38 -60.98 38.30
C ASP A 2 2.21 -60.08 37.36
N GLN A 3 3.43 -60.49 37.02
CA GLN A 3 4.30 -59.72 36.14
C GLN A 3 3.80 -59.70 34.69
N GLU A 4 3.22 -60.79 34.25
CA GLU A 4 2.64 -60.99 32.92
C GLU A 4 1.34 -60.18 32.76
N ASN A 5 0.50 -60.17 33.80
CA ASN A 5 -0.69 -59.30 33.87
C ASN A 5 -0.35 -57.81 33.81
N ARG A 6 0.74 -57.39 34.48
CA ARG A 6 1.23 -55.99 34.39
C ARG A 6 1.73 -55.63 32.99
N GLN A 7 2.42 -56.55 32.32
CA GLN A 7 2.87 -56.34 30.93
C GLN A 7 1.69 -56.24 29.97
N LEU A 8 0.69 -57.12 30.09
CA LEU A 8 -0.55 -57.05 29.31
C LEU A 8 -1.31 -55.73 29.54
N ALA A 9 -1.43 -55.27 30.79
CA ALA A 9 -2.07 -54.00 31.10
C ALA A 9 -1.35 -52.80 30.47
N ALA A 10 -0.02 -52.81 30.44
CA ALA A 10 0.77 -51.78 29.77
C ALA A 10 0.57 -51.80 28.24
N GLN A 11 0.51 -52.99 27.62
CA GLN A 11 0.23 -53.16 26.20
C GLN A 11 -1.17 -52.68 25.82
N VAL A 12 -2.20 -52.98 26.63
CA VAL A 12 -3.57 -52.50 26.40
C VAL A 12 -3.62 -50.97 26.47
N LYS A 13 -2.91 -50.35 27.42
CA LYS A 13 -2.84 -48.89 27.52
C LYS A 13 -2.11 -48.27 26.32
N ALA A 14 -1.02 -48.88 25.86
CA ALA A 14 -0.28 -48.42 24.68
C ALA A 14 -1.14 -48.54 23.41
N ALA A 15 -1.75 -49.71 23.18
CA ALA A 15 -2.64 -49.95 22.04
C ALA A 15 -3.88 -49.05 22.05
N GLY A 16 -4.44 -48.77 23.24
CA GLY A 16 -5.52 -47.80 23.39
C GLY A 16 -5.10 -46.38 23.01
N GLY A 17 -3.86 -45.99 23.34
CA GLY A 17 -3.28 -44.71 22.94
C GLY A 17 -3.07 -44.61 21.42
N ASP A 18 -2.60 -45.67 20.78
CA ASP A 18 -2.37 -45.68 19.33
C ASP A 18 -3.69 -45.74 18.54
N LEU A 19 -4.68 -46.47 19.03
CA LEU A 19 -6.03 -46.47 18.47
C LEU A 19 -6.68 -45.08 18.55
N ALA A 20 -6.47 -44.35 19.66
CA ALA A 20 -6.97 -42.99 19.79
C ALA A 20 -6.36 -42.05 18.74
N LYS A 21 -5.05 -42.19 18.45
CA LYS A 21 -4.37 -41.41 17.39
C LYS A 21 -4.90 -41.75 15.99
N LEU A 22 -5.13 -43.03 15.70
CA LEU A 22 -5.69 -43.47 14.42
C LEU A 22 -7.11 -42.92 14.21
N LYS A 23 -7.95 -42.91 15.25
CA LYS A 23 -9.33 -42.41 15.15
C LYS A 23 -9.44 -40.91 14.89
N ILE A 24 -8.43 -40.12 15.24
CA ILE A 24 -8.38 -38.67 14.98
C ILE A 24 -7.60 -38.32 13.72
N THR A 25 -7.02 -39.31 13.03
CA THR A 25 -6.35 -39.10 11.75
C THR A 25 -7.43 -39.14 10.65
N PRO A 26 -7.55 -38.09 9.82
CA PRO A 26 -8.45 -38.11 8.67
C PRO A 26 -8.14 -39.30 7.76
N SER A 27 -9.16 -39.90 7.17
CA SER A 27 -8.93 -40.94 6.16
C SER A 27 -8.38 -40.33 4.88
N ASP A 28 -7.77 -41.15 4.03
CA ASP A 28 -7.31 -40.71 2.70
C ASP A 28 -8.47 -40.10 1.88
N VAL A 29 -9.69 -40.62 2.04
CA VAL A 29 -10.90 -40.10 1.40
C VAL A 29 -11.26 -38.70 1.93
N ASP A 30 -11.11 -38.47 3.23
CA ASP A 30 -11.34 -37.16 3.84
C ASP A 30 -10.30 -36.14 3.35
N LEU A 31 -9.03 -36.56 3.25
CA LEU A 31 -7.95 -35.72 2.74
C LEU A 31 -8.15 -35.37 1.26
N ASP A 32 -8.52 -36.34 0.42
CA ASP A 32 -8.80 -36.11 -0.99
C ASP A 32 -9.97 -35.13 -1.18
N THR A 33 -11.01 -35.27 -0.35
CA THR A 33 -12.15 -34.35 -0.34
C THR A 33 -11.71 -32.94 0.03
N GLN A 34 -10.95 -32.77 1.12
CA GLN A 34 -10.45 -31.46 1.55
C GLN A 34 -9.53 -30.81 0.52
N ILE A 35 -8.67 -31.61 -0.13
CA ILE A 35 -7.78 -31.13 -1.19
C ILE A 35 -8.61 -30.66 -2.39
N SER A 36 -9.63 -31.43 -2.81
CA SER A 36 -10.51 -31.06 -3.91
C SER A 36 -11.27 -29.77 -3.62
N GLU A 37 -11.88 -29.66 -2.45
CA GLU A 37 -12.60 -28.46 -2.01
C GLU A 37 -11.69 -27.22 -1.98
N THR A 38 -10.46 -27.40 -1.48
CA THR A 38 -9.47 -26.32 -1.43
C THR A 38 -9.06 -25.88 -2.83
N ARG A 39 -8.84 -26.82 -3.76
CA ARG A 39 -8.52 -26.52 -5.16
C ARG A 39 -9.65 -25.75 -5.84
N ASP A 40 -10.90 -26.17 -5.63
CA ASP A 40 -12.07 -25.48 -6.16
C ASP A 40 -12.23 -24.08 -5.60
N ALA A 41 -11.97 -23.89 -4.30
CA ALA A 41 -11.99 -22.57 -3.66
C ALA A 41 -10.90 -21.65 -4.24
N ILE A 42 -9.69 -22.17 -4.47
CA ILE A 42 -8.60 -21.42 -5.12
C ILE A 42 -9.00 -21.02 -6.54
N ALA A 43 -9.52 -21.97 -7.34
CA ALA A 43 -9.93 -21.72 -8.72
C ALA A 43 -11.01 -20.62 -8.80
N LYS A 44 -12.04 -20.69 -7.94
CA LYS A 44 -13.10 -19.67 -7.84
C LYS A 44 -12.52 -18.29 -7.49
N ARG A 45 -11.63 -18.21 -6.50
CA ARG A 45 -11.00 -16.94 -6.10
C ARG A 45 -10.12 -16.35 -7.20
N LEU A 46 -9.36 -17.18 -7.91
CA LEU A 46 -8.55 -16.74 -9.04
C LEU A 46 -9.40 -16.22 -10.20
N ALA A 47 -10.51 -16.89 -10.50
CA ALA A 47 -11.47 -16.42 -11.51
C ALA A 47 -12.10 -15.06 -11.11
N LEU A 48 -12.43 -14.87 -9.83
CA LEU A 48 -12.92 -13.57 -9.33
C LEU A 48 -11.85 -12.46 -9.38
N LEU A 49 -10.59 -12.82 -9.14
CA LEU A 49 -9.47 -11.87 -9.21
C LEU A 49 -9.04 -11.56 -10.65
N GLN A 50 -9.35 -12.42 -11.63
CA GLN A 50 -8.91 -12.24 -13.00
C GLN A 50 -9.42 -10.92 -13.61
N PRO A 51 -10.72 -10.55 -13.53
CA PRO A 51 -11.21 -9.25 -14.00
C PRO A 51 -10.49 -8.05 -13.37
N LEU A 52 -10.21 -8.13 -12.07
CA LEU A 52 -9.50 -7.08 -11.33
C LEU A 52 -8.06 -6.93 -11.83
N ARG A 53 -7.40 -8.05 -12.13
CA ARG A 53 -6.03 -8.08 -12.68
C ARG A 53 -5.94 -7.64 -14.13
N THR A 54 -6.99 -7.84 -14.94
CA THR A 54 -7.03 -7.36 -16.33
C THR A 54 -7.30 -5.86 -16.47
N GLY A 55 -7.86 -5.22 -15.43
CA GLY A 55 -8.21 -3.80 -15.44
C GLY A 55 -7.27 -2.88 -14.66
N SER A 56 -6.54 -3.38 -13.66
CA SER A 56 -5.49 -2.64 -12.96
C SER A 56 -4.43 -3.58 -12.42
N GLU A 57 -3.16 -3.22 -12.61
CA GLU A 57 -2.07 -3.80 -11.85
C GLU A 57 -2.39 -3.57 -10.36
N LEU A 58 -2.45 -4.66 -9.59
CA LEU A 58 -2.58 -4.56 -8.14
C LEU A 58 -1.29 -3.91 -7.62
N VAL A 59 -1.33 -2.60 -7.42
CA VAL A 59 -0.22 -1.83 -6.87
C VAL A 59 0.14 -2.48 -5.54
N SER A 60 1.37 -2.99 -5.44
CA SER A 60 1.84 -3.60 -4.21
C SER A 60 1.88 -2.55 -3.09
N ALA A 61 1.84 -2.99 -1.83
CA ALA A 61 2.03 -2.09 -0.70
C ALA A 61 3.37 -1.34 -0.78
N GLU A 62 4.39 -1.98 -1.33
CA GLU A 62 5.70 -1.38 -1.60
C GLU A 62 5.63 -0.27 -2.65
N ASN A 63 4.95 -0.52 -3.77
CA ASN A 63 4.78 0.48 -4.82
C ASN A 63 4.01 1.71 -4.32
N LEU A 64 2.97 1.52 -3.49
CA LEU A 64 2.26 2.63 -2.86
C LEU A 64 3.18 3.44 -1.94
N ALA A 65 3.95 2.77 -1.08
CA ALA A 65 4.89 3.44 -0.19
C ALA A 65 5.97 4.23 -0.94
N GLN A 66 6.44 3.69 -2.08
CA GLN A 66 7.38 4.39 -2.94
C GLN A 66 6.75 5.66 -3.55
N VAL A 67 5.54 5.56 -4.09
CA VAL A 67 4.82 6.71 -4.68
C VAL A 67 4.60 7.81 -3.64
N ASP A 68 4.20 7.45 -2.41
CA ASP A 68 4.02 8.43 -1.33
C ASP A 68 5.34 9.12 -0.93
N ALA A 69 6.43 8.37 -0.89
CA ALA A 69 7.76 8.91 -0.57
C ALA A 69 8.24 9.88 -1.67
N GLU A 70 8.07 9.50 -2.94
CA GLU A 70 8.41 10.34 -4.09
C GLU A 70 7.53 11.60 -4.13
N TRP A 71 6.22 11.45 -3.94
CA TRP A 71 5.29 12.58 -3.85
C TRP A 71 5.73 13.58 -2.78
N THR A 72 6.00 13.09 -1.56
CA THR A 72 6.42 13.94 -0.43
C THR A 72 7.72 14.69 -0.74
N LYS A 73 8.71 14.00 -1.33
CA LYS A 73 10.00 14.58 -1.72
C LYS A 73 9.80 15.69 -2.76
N TRP A 74 9.17 15.37 -3.87
CA TRP A 74 9.03 16.29 -5.00
C TRP A 74 8.11 17.45 -4.69
N ARG A 75 7.05 17.24 -3.89
CA ARG A 75 6.19 18.30 -3.38
C ARG A 75 6.98 19.31 -2.54
N ALA A 76 7.76 18.82 -1.57
CA ALA A 76 8.57 19.69 -0.71
C ALA A 76 9.64 20.46 -1.49
N GLU A 77 10.19 19.85 -2.54
CA GLU A 77 11.16 20.49 -3.43
C GLU A 77 10.51 21.57 -4.30
N TRP A 78 9.35 21.28 -4.91
CA TRP A 78 8.60 22.24 -5.70
C TRP A 78 8.22 23.48 -4.88
N ILE A 79 7.71 23.30 -3.65
CA ILE A 79 7.35 24.43 -2.76
C ILE A 79 8.56 25.32 -2.50
N ARG A 80 9.73 24.71 -2.23
CA ARG A 80 10.97 25.44 -1.95
C ARG A 80 11.44 26.21 -3.18
N ARG A 81 11.47 25.57 -4.36
CA ARG A 81 11.89 26.20 -5.62
C ARG A 81 10.97 27.35 -6.00
N ARG A 82 9.65 27.16 -5.94
CA ARG A 82 8.65 28.20 -6.21
C ARG A 82 8.80 29.39 -5.25
N LYS A 83 9.02 29.13 -3.96
CA LYS A 83 9.27 30.20 -2.96
C LYS A 83 10.51 31.01 -3.30
N ILE A 84 11.62 30.34 -3.63
CA ILE A 84 12.87 31.00 -4.01
C ILE A 84 12.66 31.84 -5.27
N PHE A 85 12.06 31.25 -6.30
CA PHE A 85 11.73 31.93 -7.55
C PHE A 85 10.91 33.20 -7.30
N MET A 86 9.77 33.09 -6.59
CA MET A 86 8.91 34.25 -6.31
C MET A 86 9.62 35.33 -5.50
N SER A 87 10.52 34.95 -4.58
CA SER A 87 11.28 35.92 -3.79
C SER A 87 12.23 36.74 -4.65
N PHE A 88 12.96 36.08 -5.56
CA PHE A 88 13.85 36.76 -6.49
C PHE A 88 13.09 37.53 -7.57
N TRP A 89 12.00 36.95 -8.08
CA TRP A 89 11.14 37.59 -9.07
C TRP A 89 10.59 38.90 -8.52
N HIS A 90 10.00 38.88 -7.32
CA HIS A 90 9.51 40.09 -6.67
C HIS A 90 10.63 41.11 -6.45
N LEU A 91 11.81 40.70 -5.99
CA LEU A 91 12.94 41.62 -5.79
C LEU A 91 13.33 42.37 -7.08
N ILE A 92 13.27 41.69 -8.22
CA ILE A 92 13.58 42.28 -9.53
C ILE A 92 12.42 43.19 -9.98
N THR A 93 11.18 42.71 -9.87
CA THR A 93 10.01 43.43 -10.38
C THR A 93 9.51 44.55 -9.49
N ASP A 94 9.92 44.63 -8.22
CA ASP A 94 9.47 45.67 -7.26
C ASP A 94 9.81 47.10 -7.74
N THR A 95 10.84 47.21 -8.60
CA THR A 95 11.29 48.47 -9.18
C THR A 95 10.72 48.74 -10.57
N LEU A 96 9.97 47.79 -11.14
CA LEU A 96 9.45 47.85 -12.51
C LEU A 96 7.97 48.24 -12.52
N SER A 97 7.52 48.84 -13.63
CA SER A 97 6.09 48.97 -13.87
C SER A 97 5.49 47.59 -14.17
N PRO A 98 4.17 47.37 -13.96
CA PRO A 98 3.54 46.09 -14.26
C PRO A 98 3.73 45.64 -15.72
N GLN A 99 3.75 46.58 -16.66
CA GLN A 99 3.93 46.31 -18.09
C GLN A 99 5.37 45.89 -18.43
N ASP A 100 6.36 46.51 -17.77
CA ASP A 100 7.77 46.13 -17.93
C ASP A 100 8.06 44.77 -17.30
N ALA A 101 7.44 44.48 -16.16
CA ALA A 101 7.54 43.17 -15.51
C ALA A 101 6.92 42.05 -16.37
N GLU A 102 5.78 42.31 -17.02
CA GLU A 102 5.15 41.37 -17.96
C GLU A 102 6.03 41.13 -19.20
N THR A 103 6.58 42.20 -19.78
CA THR A 103 7.52 42.11 -20.91
C THR A 103 8.75 41.30 -20.54
N LEU A 104 9.37 41.59 -19.38
CA LEU A 104 10.53 40.86 -18.88
C LEU A 104 10.21 39.37 -18.65
N SER A 105 9.02 39.05 -18.14
CA SER A 105 8.62 37.64 -17.95
C SER A 105 8.52 36.89 -19.28
N GLY A 106 7.98 37.54 -20.33
CA GLY A 106 7.91 36.99 -21.67
C GLY A 106 9.29 36.79 -22.31
N ASP A 107 10.17 37.78 -22.19
CA ASP A 107 11.54 37.72 -22.73
C ASP A 107 12.37 36.60 -22.07
N LEU A 108 12.15 36.37 -20.77
CA LEU A 108 12.81 35.29 -20.02
C LEU A 108 12.12 33.92 -20.20
N GLY A 109 10.99 33.85 -20.91
CA GLY A 109 10.22 32.62 -21.09
C GLY A 109 9.64 32.08 -19.78
N ILE A 110 9.27 32.97 -18.85
CA ILE A 110 8.69 32.59 -17.57
C ILE A 110 7.19 32.34 -17.76
N GLU A 111 6.77 31.11 -17.47
CA GLU A 111 5.36 30.72 -17.46
C GLU A 111 4.86 30.60 -16.01
N PHE A 112 3.79 31.34 -15.69
CA PHE A 112 3.15 31.27 -14.38
C PHE A 112 2.11 30.15 -14.30
N ASP A 113 1.75 29.78 -13.07
CA ASP A 113 0.73 28.76 -12.79
C ASP A 113 -0.61 29.13 -13.48
N THR A 114 -1.15 28.21 -14.28
CA THR A 114 -2.47 28.34 -14.90
C THR A 114 -3.56 28.09 -13.86
N ALA A 115 -4.83 28.37 -14.22
CA ALA A 115 -5.97 28.06 -13.36
C ALA A 115 -6.06 26.57 -12.99
N GLU A 116 -5.62 25.69 -13.89
CA GLU A 116 -5.55 24.24 -13.62
C GLU A 116 -4.50 23.94 -12.54
N HIS A 117 -3.29 24.50 -12.65
CA HIS A 117 -2.24 24.33 -11.64
C HIS A 117 -2.69 24.83 -10.26
N VAL A 118 -3.36 25.99 -10.22
CA VAL A 118 -3.92 26.55 -8.99
C VAL A 118 -5.02 25.65 -8.41
N SER A 119 -5.88 25.08 -9.26
CA SER A 119 -6.92 24.13 -8.83
C SER A 119 -6.32 22.87 -8.22
N VAL A 120 -5.24 22.33 -8.82
CA VAL A 120 -4.54 21.14 -8.29
C VAL A 120 -3.85 21.46 -6.96
N GLU A 121 -3.20 22.62 -6.83
CA GLU A 121 -2.57 23.09 -5.59
C GLU A 121 -3.57 23.25 -4.44
N ASN A 122 -4.79 23.70 -4.73
CA ASN A 122 -5.86 23.83 -3.75
C ASN A 122 -6.61 22.51 -3.50
N GLY A 123 -6.30 21.46 -4.26
CA GLY A 123 -6.92 20.16 -4.16
C GLY A 123 -6.53 19.39 -2.90
N PRO A 124 -7.28 18.33 -2.56
CA PRO A 124 -7.10 17.55 -1.33
C PRO A 124 -5.73 16.86 -1.21
N LEU A 125 -5.08 16.56 -2.34
CA LEU A 125 -3.73 15.97 -2.37
C LEU A 125 -2.66 16.93 -1.84
N CYS A 126 -2.89 18.23 -1.98
CA CYS A 126 -1.98 19.30 -1.62
C CYS A 126 -2.41 20.04 -0.33
N ALA A 127 -3.71 19.99 0.00
CA ALA A 127 -4.31 20.69 1.14
C ALA A 127 -3.95 20.10 2.53
N ASN A 128 -3.20 18.99 2.59
CA ASN A 128 -2.78 18.35 3.83
C ASN A 128 -1.67 19.15 4.58
N SER A 129 -2.08 20.29 5.13
CA SER A 129 -1.46 20.93 6.28
C SER A 129 -1.83 20.14 7.53
N ASN A 130 -1.00 19.15 7.84
CA ASN A 130 -0.85 18.47 9.13
C ASN A 130 -1.76 19.00 10.28
N PRO A 131 -2.97 18.43 10.49
CA PRO A 131 -3.94 18.95 11.46
C PRO A 131 -3.48 18.80 12.92
N MET A 132 -2.37 18.09 13.18
CA MET A 132 -1.84 17.84 14.52
C MET A 132 -0.76 18.83 14.99
N LYS A 133 -0.45 19.89 14.22
CA LYS A 133 0.43 20.97 14.72
C LYS A 133 -0.39 22.13 15.27
N ARG A 134 -1.03 21.94 16.43
CA ARG A 134 -1.53 23.05 17.26
C ARG A 134 -0.89 23.03 18.66
N LYS A 135 -0.04 24.06 18.83
CA LYS A 135 0.43 24.77 20.04
C LYS A 135 1.08 23.98 21.19
N ARG A 136 2.38 24.23 21.35
CA ARG A 136 2.96 24.48 22.69
C ARG A 136 2.40 25.76 23.27
#